data_AF-A0A8S3B974-F1
#
_entry.id   AF-A0A8S3B974-F1
#
_cell.length_a   1.000
_cell.length_b   1.000
_cell.length_c   1.000
_cell.angle_alpha   90.00
_cell.angle_beta   90.00
_cell.angle_gamma   90.00
#
_symmetry.space_group_name_H-M   'P 1'
#
loop_
_entity.id
_entity.type
_entity.pdbx_description
1 polymer ?
#
loop_
_entity_poly.entity_id
_entity_poly.type
_entity_poly.pdbx_seq_one_letter_code
_entity_poly.pdbx_strand_id
1 'polypeptide(L)'
;QEKDLYHRSLVKQVNEWERDSITKIKQIAEDCRRKLIKLTDDNIAEIKKKLNQFITDFKKIRDDDDFHEIHLNKLRLLLEELKKKLQQPLNVSILEKRTSFINKISIITKASISG
;
A
#
# COMPACT_ATOMS: atom_id res chain seq x y z
N GLN A 1 12.11 44.12 23.63
CA GLN A 1 13.03 43.06 24.07
C GLN A 1 12.29 41.82 24.58
N GLU A 2 11.55 41.85 25.70
CA GLU A 2 10.91 40.62 26.24
C GLU A 2 9.70 40.10 25.42
N LYS A 3 8.86 41.00 24.89
CA LYS A 3 7.76 40.65 23.97
C LYS A 3 8.24 39.99 22.67
N ASP A 4 9.40 40.41 22.16
CA ASP A 4 9.97 39.89 20.92
C ASP A 4 10.49 38.45 21.09
N LEU A 5 10.98 38.12 22.29
CA LEU A 5 11.39 36.78 22.67
C LEU A 5 10.19 35.83 22.81
N TYR A 6 9.10 36.31 23.44
CA TYR A 6 7.86 35.55 23.58
C TYR A 6 7.21 35.25 22.23
N HIS A 7 7.12 36.26 21.34
CA HIS A 7 6.59 36.06 19.99
C HIS A 7 7.41 35.05 19.20
N ARG A 8 8.75 35.16 19.24
CA ARG A 8 9.65 34.22 18.57
C ARG A 8 9.52 32.80 19.11
N SER A 9 9.28 32.64 20.41
CA SER A 9 9.01 31.34 21.05
C SER A 9 7.71 30.71 20.56
N LEU A 10 6.62 31.47 20.49
CA LEU A 10 5.32 30.98 19.98
C LEU A 10 5.40 30.58 18.51
N VAL A 11 6.06 31.39 17.67
CA VAL A 11 6.28 31.06 16.25
C VAL A 11 7.10 29.78 16.11
N LYS A 12 8.14 29.60 16.94
CA LYS A 12 8.94 28.38 16.94
C LYS A 12 8.09 27.13 17.26
N GLN A 13 7.17 27.21 18.22
CA GLN A 13 6.27 26.10 18.55
C GLN A 13 5.34 25.74 17.38
N VAL A 14 4.81 26.74 16.67
CA VAL A 14 3.98 26.50 15.47
C VAL A 14 4.81 25.81 14.37
N ASN A 15 6.03 26.29 14.12
CA ASN A 15 6.92 25.71 13.11
C ASN A 15 7.34 24.27 13.45
N GLU A 16 7.60 23.99 14.73
CA GLU A 16 7.92 22.63 15.19
C GLU A 16 6.72 21.71 14.99
N TRP A 17 5.52 22.14 15.41
CA TRP A 17 4.30 21.37 15.20
C TRP A 17 4.02 21.10 13.70
N GLU A 18 4.21 22.09 12.84
CA GLU A 18 4.02 21.95 11.38
C GLU A 18 4.99 20.91 10.81
N ARG A 19 6.29 21.07 11.10
CA ARG A 19 7.34 20.16 10.61
C ARG A 19 7.07 18.73 11.07
N ASP A 20 6.74 18.54 12.35
CA ASP A 20 6.53 17.23 12.92
C ASP A 20 5.25 16.58 12.34
N SER A 21 4.21 17.36 12.09
CA SER A 21 2.96 16.91 11.45
C SER A 21 3.20 16.46 10.02
N ILE A 22 3.92 17.25 9.22
CA ILE A 22 4.29 16.90 7.83
C ILE A 22 5.14 15.63 7.82
N THR A 23 6.09 15.51 8.75
CA THR A 23 6.97 14.34 8.84
C THR A 23 6.16 13.07 9.10
N LYS A 24 5.21 13.12 10.04
CA LYS A 24 4.33 11.99 10.33
C LYS A 24 3.46 11.59 9.14
N ILE A 25 2.90 12.57 8.43
CA ILE A 25 2.11 12.31 7.20
C ILE A 25 2.96 11.60 6.14
N LYS A 26 4.18 12.10 5.92
CA LYS A 26 5.11 11.50 4.95
C LYS A 26 5.50 10.07 5.33
N GLN A 27 5.77 9.81 6.60
CA GLN A 27 6.10 8.47 7.09
C GLN A 27 4.97 7.47 6.84
N ILE A 28 3.73 7.82 7.18
CA ILE A 28 2.57 6.95 6.94
C ILE A 28 2.35 6.72 5.45
N ALA A 29 2.43 7.78 4.64
CA ALA A 29 2.27 7.65 3.19
C ALA A 29 3.32 6.69 2.61
N GLU A 30 4.56 6.77 3.09
CA GLU A 30 5.64 5.89 2.66
C GLU A 30 5.45 4.45 3.12
N ASP A 31 4.97 4.22 4.34
CA ASP A 31 4.60 2.89 4.82
C ASP A 31 3.49 2.26 3.95
N CYS A 32 2.48 3.05 3.58
CA CYS A 32 1.41 2.61 2.68
C CYS A 32 1.97 2.25 1.29
N ARG A 33 2.84 3.08 0.71
CA ARG A 33 3.49 2.79 -0.58
C ARG A 33 4.31 1.52 -0.53
N ARG A 34 5.14 1.34 0.51
CA ARG A 34 5.96 0.12 0.69
C ARG A 34 5.10 -1.13 0.81
N LYS A 35 4.00 -1.08 1.56
CA LYS A 35 3.05 -2.20 1.67
C LYS A 35 2.42 -2.54 0.31
N LEU A 36 2.05 -1.53 -0.47
CA LEU A 36 1.47 -1.72 -1.80
C LEU A 36 2.47 -2.35 -2.77
N ILE A 37 3.72 -1.87 -2.77
CA ILE A 37 4.81 -2.44 -3.58
C ILE A 37 5.03 -3.90 -3.21
N LYS A 38 5.23 -4.19 -1.92
CA LYS A 38 5.46 -5.55 -1.44
C LYS A 38 4.34 -6.50 -1.86
N LEU A 39 3.09 -6.08 -1.69
CA LEU A 39 1.94 -6.89 -2.08
C LEU A 39 1.89 -7.15 -3.59
N THR A 40 2.31 -6.15 -4.39
CA THR A 40 2.45 -6.28 -5.85
C THR A 40 3.54 -7.29 -6.21
N ASP A 41 4.70 -7.18 -5.57
CA ASP A 41 5.83 -8.08 -5.78
C ASP A 41 5.47 -9.52 -5.38
N ASP A 42 4.81 -9.70 -4.23
CA ASP A 42 4.36 -11.02 -3.74
C ASP A 42 3.36 -11.66 -4.72
N ASN A 43 2.41 -10.90 -5.25
CA ASN A 43 1.47 -11.39 -6.25
C ASN A 43 2.14 -11.76 -7.58
N ILE A 44 3.09 -10.93 -8.05
CA ILE A 44 3.88 -11.22 -9.25
C ILE A 44 4.70 -12.51 -9.04
N ALA A 45 5.30 -12.69 -7.86
CA ALA A 45 6.06 -13.90 -7.53
C ALA A 45 5.17 -15.15 -7.52
N GLU A 46 3.95 -15.07 -6.97
CA GLU A 46 2.99 -16.16 -6.98
C GLU A 46 2.57 -16.54 -8.40
N ILE A 47 2.28 -15.54 -9.25
CA ILE A 47 1.95 -15.75 -10.66
C ILE A 47 3.12 -16.44 -11.40
N LYS A 48 4.35 -15.96 -11.21
CA LYS A 48 5.55 -16.58 -11.79
C LYS A 48 5.71 -18.04 -11.37
N LYS A 49 5.49 -18.34 -10.08
CA LYS A 49 5.56 -19.71 -9.56
C LYS A 49 4.53 -20.62 -10.24
N LYS A 50 3.28 -20.17 -10.36
CA LYS A 50 2.21 -20.91 -11.03
C LYS A 50 2.50 -21.12 -12.52
N LEU A 51 3.04 -20.11 -13.19
CA LEU A 51 3.45 -20.22 -14.60
C LEU A 51 4.60 -21.23 -14.78
N ASN A 52 5.61 -21.21 -13.92
CA ASN A 52 6.71 -22.18 -13.98
C ASN A 52 6.22 -23.62 -13.75
N GLN A 53 5.30 -23.80 -12.79
CA GLN A 53 4.68 -25.10 -12.54
C GLN A 53 3.88 -25.58 -13.75
N PHE A 54 3.10 -24.68 -14.36
CA PHE A 54 2.40 -24.95 -15.61
C PHE A 54 3.34 -25.38 -16.74
N ILE A 55 4.46 -24.67 -16.95
CA ILE A 55 5.44 -25.03 -17.99
C ILE A 55 6.02 -26.42 -17.74
N THR A 56 6.33 -26.76 -16.48
CA THR A 56 6.83 -28.09 -16.10
C THR A 56 5.79 -29.17 -16.36
N ASP A 57 4.55 -28.96 -15.94
CA ASP A 57 3.46 -29.93 -16.13
C ASP A 57 3.15 -30.12 -17.61
N PHE A 58 3.19 -29.05 -18.41
CA PHE A 58 3.03 -29.11 -19.86
C PHE A 58 4.14 -29.93 -20.53
N LYS A 59 5.40 -29.75 -20.12
CA LYS A 59 6.52 -30.55 -20.65
C LYS A 59 6.31 -32.04 -20.39
N LYS A 60 5.89 -32.41 -19.16
CA LYS A 60 5.59 -33.80 -18.81
C LYS A 60 4.48 -34.40 -19.67
N ILE A 61 3.40 -33.64 -19.89
CA ILE A 61 2.27 -34.06 -20.73
C ILE A 61 2.69 -34.26 -22.19
N ARG A 62 3.57 -33.41 -22.72
CA ARG A 62 4.06 -33.51 -24.10
C ARG A 62 4.97 -34.73 -24.29
N ASP A 63 5.70 -35.11 -23.24
CA ASP A 63 6.61 -36.25 -23.27
C ASP A 63 5.88 -37.60 -22.97
N ASP A 64 4.55 -37.55 -22.74
CA ASP A 64 3.66 -38.71 -22.60
C ASP A 64 2.96 -38.95 -23.95
N ASP A 65 3.11 -40.14 -24.54
CA ASP A 65 2.61 -40.49 -25.91
C ASP A 65 1.08 -40.44 -26.03
N ASP A 66 0.36 -40.33 -24.91
CA ASP A 66 -1.10 -40.44 -24.79
C ASP A 66 -1.78 -39.06 -24.71
N PHE A 67 -1.31 -38.11 -25.55
CA PHE A 67 -1.81 -36.74 -25.57
C PHE A 67 -3.27 -36.65 -26.02
N HIS A 68 -4.18 -36.65 -25.05
CA HIS A 68 -5.63 -36.56 -25.28
C HIS A 68 -6.20 -35.15 -25.04
N GLU A 69 -7.37 -34.88 -25.62
CA GLU A 69 -8.16 -33.65 -25.53
C GLU A 69 -8.40 -33.15 -24.08
N ILE A 70 -8.41 -34.08 -23.11
CA ILE A 70 -8.50 -33.79 -21.67
C ILE A 70 -7.33 -32.93 -21.17
N HIS A 71 -6.12 -33.17 -21.68
CA HIS A 71 -4.93 -32.41 -21.30
C HIS A 71 -4.97 -30.99 -21.84
N LEU A 72 -5.40 -30.82 -23.10
CA LEU A 72 -5.63 -29.50 -23.71
C LEU A 72 -6.67 -28.68 -22.94
N ASN A 73 -7.77 -29.31 -22.51
CA ASN A 73 -8.81 -28.59 -21.80
C ASN A 73 -8.36 -28.17 -20.38
N LYS A 74 -7.59 -29.02 -19.67
CA LYS A 74 -6.93 -28.63 -18.40
C LYS A 74 -5.96 -27.47 -18.61
N LEU A 75 -5.18 -27.49 -19.69
CA LEU A 75 -4.24 -26.43 -20.05
C LEU A 75 -4.95 -25.09 -20.24
N ARG A 76 -6.05 -25.10 -21.00
CA ARG A 76 -6.88 -23.92 -21.28
C ARG A 76 -7.45 -23.32 -20.00
N LEU A 77 -7.98 -24.15 -19.10
CA LEU A 77 -8.56 -23.69 -17.82
C LEU A 77 -7.51 -23.00 -16.94
N LEU A 78 -6.31 -23.60 -16.84
CA LEU A 78 -5.18 -23.02 -16.09
C LEU A 78 -4.71 -21.69 -16.69
N LEU A 79 -4.63 -21.58 -18.01
CA LEU A 79 -4.26 -20.34 -18.70
C LEU A 79 -5.29 -19.23 -18.47
N GLU A 80 -6.58 -19.55 -18.52
CA GLU A 80 -7.65 -18.59 -18.22
C GLU A 80 -7.62 -18.14 -16.76
N GLU A 81 -7.29 -19.03 -15.82
CA GLU A 81 -7.12 -18.66 -14.41
C GLU A 81 -5.91 -17.73 -14.20
N LEU A 82 -4.77 -18.04 -14.82
CA LEU A 82 -3.57 -17.19 -14.79
C LEU A 82 -3.83 -15.81 -15.41
N LYS A 83 -4.52 -15.76 -16.54
CA LYS A 83 -4.92 -14.52 -17.21
C LYS A 83 -5.83 -13.67 -16.31
N LYS A 84 -6.81 -14.28 -15.64
CA LYS A 84 -7.66 -13.58 -14.67
C LYS A 84 -6.86 -13.01 -13.50
N LYS A 85 -5.88 -13.74 -12.96
CA LYS A 85 -5.02 -13.25 -11.87
C LYS A 85 -4.07 -12.13 -12.29
N LEU A 86 -3.63 -12.13 -13.55
CA LEU A 86 -2.84 -11.05 -14.14
C LEU A 86 -3.68 -9.78 -14.39
N GLN A 87 -4.95 -9.96 -14.78
CA GLN A 87 -5.85 -8.86 -15.11
C GLN A 87 -6.61 -8.30 -13.91
N GLN A 88 -6.72 -9.07 -12.81
CA GLN A 88 -7.35 -8.57 -11.61
C GLN A 88 -6.39 -7.64 -10.86
N PRO A 89 -6.81 -6.41 -10.53
CA PRO A 89 -6.12 -5.65 -9.50
C PRO A 89 -6.10 -6.51 -8.23
N LEU A 90 -4.96 -6.56 -7.56
CA LEU A 90 -4.88 -7.00 -6.16
C LEU A 90 -6.13 -6.49 -5.43
N ASN A 91 -6.91 -7.37 -4.79
CA ASN A 91 -8.15 -7.04 -4.06
C ASN A 91 -7.83 -6.14 -2.85
N VAL A 92 -7.41 -4.91 -3.13
CA VAL A 92 -6.84 -3.95 -2.21
C VAL A 92 -7.61 -2.68 -2.40
N SER A 93 -8.04 -2.13 -1.29
CA SER A 93 -8.78 -0.88 -1.25
C SER A 93 -8.09 0.06 -0.29
N ILE A 94 -8.03 1.33 -0.65
CA ILE A 94 -7.60 2.37 0.27
C ILE A 94 -8.80 2.71 1.15
N LEU A 95 -8.67 2.47 2.45
CA LEU A 95 -9.67 2.86 3.45
C LEU A 95 -9.18 4.11 4.18
N GLU A 96 -9.92 5.21 4.05
CA GLU A 96 -9.70 6.41 4.86
C GLU A 96 -10.40 6.26 6.20
N LYS A 97 -9.64 6.33 7.30
CA LYS A 97 -10.21 6.37 8.66
C LYS A 97 -10.18 7.81 9.17
N ARG A 98 -11.33 8.31 9.61
CA ARG A 98 -11.45 9.63 10.28
C ARG A 98 -10.99 9.55 11.73
N THR A 99 -9.68 9.35 11.92
CA THR A 99 -9.04 9.39 13.23
C THR A 99 -8.16 10.63 13.32
N SER A 100 -8.16 11.33 14.46
CA SER A 100 -7.26 12.47 14.70
C SER A 100 -5.84 11.96 14.91
N PHE A 101 -5.12 11.71 13.81
CA PHE A 101 -3.72 11.30 13.85
C PHE A 101 -2.77 12.49 14.02
N ILE A 102 -3.17 13.67 13.52
CA ILE A 102 -2.49 14.95 13.78
C ILE A 102 -3.28 15.72 14.83
N ASN A 103 -2.61 16.07 15.93
CA ASN A 103 -3.20 16.91 16.96
C ASN A 103 -3.36 18.33 16.42
N LYS A 104 -4.57 18.87 16.44
CA LYS A 104 -4.79 20.28 16.10
C LYS A 104 -4.22 21.17 17.21
N ILE A 105 -3.41 22.16 16.85
CA ILE A 105 -3.02 23.25 17.76
C ILE A 105 -3.92 24.46 17.53
N SER A 106 -4.07 25.30 18.56
CA SER A 106 -4.89 26.51 18.49
C SER A 106 -4.29 27.58 19.40
N ILE A 107 -4.41 28.83 18.99
CA ILE A 107 -3.99 29.97 19.81
C ILE A 107 -5.12 30.27 20.79
N ILE A 108 -4.82 30.28 22.08
CA ILE A 108 -5.76 30.62 23.12
C ILE A 108 -5.36 31.99 23.67
N THR A 109 -6.31 32.92 23.73
CA THR A 109 -6.11 34.21 24.41
C THR A 109 -6.70 34.15 25.81
N LYS A 110 -6.19 34.93 26.76
CA LYS A 110 -6.72 34.96 28.14
C LYS A 110 -8.22 35.32 28.21
N ALA A 111 -8.77 36.00 27.21
CA ALA A 111 -10.20 36.29 27.14
C ALA A 111 -11.06 35.05 26.80
N SER A 112 -10.46 33.99 26.25
CA SER A 112 -11.14 32.78 25.78
C SER A 112 -11.20 31.65 26.82
N ILE A 113 -10.59 31.83 27.99
CA ILE A 113 -10.52 30.83 29.08
C ILE A 113 -11.52 31.16 30.21
N SER A 114 -12.15 32.34 30.15
CA SER A 114 -13.00 32.89 31.23
C SER A 114 -14.51 32.73 31.02
N GLY A 115 -14.96 31.76 30.20
CA GLY A 115 -16.37 31.51 29.89
C GLY A 115 -16.89 30.22 30.48
#